data_AF-A0A1S3J3G3-F1
#
_entry.id   AF-A0A1S3J3G3-F1
#
_cell.length_a   1.000
_cell.length_b   1.000
_cell.length_c   1.000
_cell.angle_alpha   90.00
_cell.angle_beta   90.00
_cell.angle_gamma   90.00
#
_symmetry.space_group_name_H-M   'P 1'
#
loop_
_entity.id
_entity.type
_entity.pdbx_description
1 polymer ?
#
loop_
_entity_poly.entity_id
_entity_poly.type
_entity_poly.pdbx_seq_one_letter_code
_entity_poly.pdbx_strand_id
1 'polypeptide(L)'
;MWQRQLNKKMKKTHFKHYTQHITEEYYDRYQIAIGQGQEQVLVKMSEEVDLSPILLARIVLERHLAHTVYDGENVPKSVLSQQLKDPSLIEDAVLANEVSLCLLMDDNYGHYVDTIKHSVGHEYELLLKEKVEEKGLAYLGEDQLRIRGYDKTPDTKLEVPIAVDGHVVNWIESKASFGDEDSHKGYLKDQFWSYWNRFGPGLVIYWFGFIDELDTNRDKGILLMDHFPENIVYMNPKIVSRAQSVT
;
A
#
# COMPACT_ATOMS: atom_id res chain seq x y z
N MET A 1 -8.36 -12.71 3.20
CA MET A 1 -9.15 -12.70 4.45
C MET A 1 -8.30 -12.46 5.71
N TRP A 2 -7.17 -13.16 5.89
CA TRP A 2 -6.28 -13.02 7.05
C TRP A 2 -5.66 -11.61 7.20
N GLN A 3 -5.10 -11.04 6.12
CA GLN A 3 -4.55 -9.67 6.14
C GLN A 3 -5.57 -8.59 6.54
N ARG A 4 -6.84 -8.75 6.12
CA ARG A 4 -7.95 -7.84 6.45
C ARG A 4 -8.25 -7.85 7.96
N GLN A 5 -8.21 -9.02 8.58
CA GLN A 5 -8.46 -9.18 10.02
C GLN A 5 -7.30 -8.59 10.83
N LEU A 6 -6.06 -8.86 10.43
CA LEU A 6 -4.86 -8.30 11.08
C LEU A 6 -4.82 -6.77 11.01
N ASN A 7 -4.99 -6.19 9.82
CA ASN A 7 -4.97 -4.73 9.66
C ASN A 7 -6.10 -4.03 10.43
N LYS A 8 -7.32 -4.60 10.44
CA LYS A 8 -8.45 -4.06 11.23
C LYS A 8 -8.23 -4.17 12.74
N LYS A 9 -7.59 -5.26 13.20
CA LYS A 9 -7.30 -5.48 14.62
C LYS A 9 -6.21 -4.51 15.09
N MET A 10 -5.10 -4.43 14.36
CA MET A 10 -4.00 -3.48 14.60
C MET A 10 -4.53 -2.05 14.70
N LYS A 11 -5.34 -1.56 13.75
CA LYS A 11 -5.84 -0.18 13.79
C LYS A 11 -6.70 0.14 15.02
N LYS A 12 -7.43 -0.85 15.55
CA LYS A 12 -8.27 -0.68 16.76
C LYS A 12 -7.46 -0.65 18.05
N THR A 13 -6.32 -1.35 18.09
CA THR A 13 -5.45 -1.43 19.28
C THR A 13 -4.30 -0.44 19.23
N HIS A 14 -3.92 0.04 18.03
CA HIS A 14 -2.77 0.90 17.76
C HIS A 14 -2.63 2.02 18.78
N PHE A 15 -3.64 2.87 18.95
CA PHE A 15 -3.56 4.03 19.86
C PHE A 15 -3.26 3.66 21.32
N LYS A 16 -3.57 2.43 21.75
CA LYS A 16 -3.35 1.96 23.13
C LYS A 16 -1.86 1.72 23.41
N HIS A 17 -1.09 1.37 22.39
CA HIS A 17 0.34 1.03 22.52
C HIS A 17 1.27 2.25 22.59
N TYR A 18 0.79 3.46 22.26
CA TYR A 18 1.62 4.67 22.15
C TYR A 18 1.40 5.69 23.28
N THR A 19 0.70 5.30 24.36
CA THR A 19 0.64 6.16 25.55
C THR A 19 1.97 6.08 26.30
N GLN A 20 2.46 7.21 26.84
CA GLN A 20 3.78 7.28 27.48
C GLN A 20 3.98 6.17 28.52
N HIS A 21 2.98 5.93 29.38
CA HIS A 21 3.04 4.88 30.39
C HIS A 21 3.26 3.48 29.79
N ILE A 22 2.54 3.14 28.72
CA ILE A 22 2.62 1.83 28.06
C ILE A 22 3.94 1.67 27.31
N THR A 23 4.44 2.73 26.67
CA THR A 23 5.73 2.67 25.98
C THR A 23 6.89 2.47 26.96
N GLU A 24 6.85 3.10 28.14
CA GLU A 24 7.83 2.84 29.20
C GLU A 24 7.69 1.41 29.75
N GLU A 25 6.46 0.92 29.96
CA GLU A 25 6.24 -0.46 30.42
C GLU A 25 6.85 -1.49 29.46
N TYR A 26 6.71 -1.30 28.14
CA TYR A 26 7.37 -2.17 27.15
C TYR A 26 8.88 -2.10 27.23
N TYR A 27 9.46 -0.91 27.43
CA TYR A 27 10.89 -0.76 27.59
C TYR A 27 11.41 -1.44 28.87
N ASP A 28 10.74 -1.26 30.00
CA ASP A 28 11.09 -1.88 31.27
C ASP A 28 11.02 -3.41 31.19
N ARG A 29 9.94 -3.93 30.60
CA ARG A 29 9.78 -5.38 30.36
C ARG A 29 10.91 -5.93 29.49
N TYR A 30 11.28 -5.22 28.43
CA TYR A 30 12.40 -5.59 27.57
C TYR A 30 13.71 -5.63 28.35
N GLN A 31 14.03 -4.59 29.12
CA GLN A 31 15.26 -4.52 29.93
C GLN A 31 15.35 -5.66 30.96
N ILE A 32 14.24 -5.97 31.63
CA ILE A 32 14.18 -7.08 32.60
C ILE A 32 14.46 -8.42 31.91
N ALA A 33 13.82 -8.66 30.75
CA ALA A 33 13.97 -9.92 30.03
C ALA A 33 15.40 -10.10 29.49
N ILE A 34 16.01 -9.06 28.94
CA ILE A 34 17.42 -9.07 28.52
C ILE A 34 18.35 -9.25 29.71
N GLY A 35 18.09 -8.61 30.84
CA GLY A 35 18.86 -8.79 32.09
C GLY A 35 18.80 -10.22 32.64
N GLN A 36 17.77 -10.99 32.29
CA GLN A 36 17.63 -12.41 32.61
C GLN A 36 18.28 -13.34 31.57
N GLY A 37 18.88 -12.80 30.51
CA GLY A 37 19.48 -13.58 29.42
C GLY A 37 18.46 -14.23 28.50
N GLN A 38 17.24 -13.67 28.40
CA GLN A 38 16.25 -14.16 27.44
C GLN A 38 16.61 -13.71 26.02
N GLU A 39 16.25 -14.54 25.03
CA GLU A 39 16.44 -14.26 23.61
C GLU A 39 15.10 -14.06 22.89
N GLN A 40 15.11 -13.32 21.79
CA GLN A 40 13.95 -13.05 20.93
C GLN A 40 12.82 -12.38 21.70
N VAL A 41 13.20 -11.49 22.62
CA VAL A 41 12.32 -10.84 23.58
C VAL A 41 11.29 -9.99 22.84
N LEU A 42 11.72 -9.16 21.89
CA LEU A 42 10.82 -8.26 21.17
C LEU A 42 9.79 -9.03 20.31
N VAL A 43 10.21 -10.12 19.67
CA VAL A 43 9.30 -10.95 18.87
C VAL A 43 8.23 -11.57 19.77
N LYS A 44 8.62 -12.22 20.87
CA LYS A 44 7.67 -12.84 21.81
C LYS A 44 6.73 -11.81 22.43
N MET A 45 7.26 -10.67 22.86
CA MET A 45 6.46 -9.59 23.41
C MET A 45 5.46 -9.05 22.38
N SER A 46 5.84 -8.96 21.11
CA SER A 46 4.97 -8.47 20.04
C SER A 46 3.75 -9.38 19.81
N GLU A 47 3.95 -10.69 19.89
CA GLU A 47 2.89 -11.70 19.81
C GLU A 47 1.92 -11.59 21.00
N GLU A 48 2.45 -11.44 22.21
CA GLU A 48 1.65 -11.30 23.44
C GLU A 48 0.75 -10.06 23.42
N VAL A 49 1.28 -8.94 22.93
CA VAL A 49 0.56 -7.65 22.90
C VAL A 49 -0.21 -7.42 21.60
N ASP A 50 -0.17 -8.38 20.68
CA ASP A 50 -0.84 -8.32 19.38
C ASP A 50 -0.44 -7.09 18.55
N LEU A 51 0.87 -6.80 18.54
CA LEU A 51 1.50 -5.74 17.76
C LEU A 51 2.51 -6.37 16.79
N SER A 52 2.77 -5.72 15.66
CA SER A 52 3.78 -6.24 14.74
C SER A 52 5.18 -6.14 15.37
N PRO A 53 6.07 -7.13 15.13
CA PRO A 53 7.42 -7.14 15.70
C PRO A 53 8.17 -5.84 15.47
N ILE A 54 8.13 -5.28 14.25
CA ILE A 54 8.86 -4.05 13.94
C ILE A 54 8.24 -2.80 14.59
N LEU A 55 6.92 -2.79 14.82
CA LEU A 55 6.25 -1.69 15.51
C LEU A 55 6.58 -1.67 17.00
N LEU A 56 6.63 -2.84 17.64
CA LEU A 56 7.10 -2.95 19.03
C LEU A 56 8.58 -2.58 19.14
N ALA A 57 9.40 -3.08 18.22
CA ALA A 57 10.83 -2.76 18.17
C ALA A 57 11.07 -1.25 18.02
N ARG A 58 10.26 -0.57 17.20
CA ARG A 58 10.28 0.90 17.09
C ARG A 58 9.99 1.59 18.42
N ILE A 59 8.99 1.14 19.17
CA ILE A 59 8.66 1.72 20.48
C ILE A 59 9.83 1.55 21.45
N VAL A 60 10.39 0.35 21.55
CA VAL A 60 11.51 0.04 22.45
C VAL A 60 12.76 0.82 22.05
N LEU A 61 13.08 0.90 20.75
CA LEU A 61 14.21 1.67 20.24
C LEU A 61 14.05 3.18 20.54
N GLU A 62 12.85 3.71 20.36
CA GLU A 62 12.56 5.11 20.68
C GLU A 62 12.76 5.41 22.17
N ARG A 63 12.28 4.55 23.07
CA ARG A 63 12.51 4.70 24.51
C ARG A 63 14.00 4.55 24.86
N HIS A 64 14.67 3.56 24.27
CA HIS A 64 16.10 3.33 24.50
C HIS A 64 16.90 4.59 24.17
N LEU A 65 16.74 5.14 22.96
CA LEU A 65 17.44 6.35 22.53
C LEU A 65 17.06 7.57 23.36
N ALA A 66 15.79 7.70 23.76
CA ALA A 66 15.38 8.76 24.68
C ALA A 66 16.18 8.71 25.98
N HIS A 67 16.32 7.53 26.58
CA HIS A 67 17.05 7.34 27.84
C HIS A 67 18.56 7.42 27.71
N THR A 68 19.15 6.99 26.59
CA THR A 68 20.62 6.86 26.46
C THR A 68 21.29 8.01 25.71
N VAL A 69 20.60 8.64 24.76
CA VAL A 69 21.20 9.65 23.85
C VAL A 69 20.57 11.03 24.03
N TYR A 70 19.27 11.09 24.34
CA TYR A 70 18.50 12.33 24.33
C TYR A 70 18.03 12.81 25.72
N ASP A 71 18.57 12.27 26.81
CA ASP A 71 18.27 12.70 28.19
C ASP A 71 16.75 12.76 28.53
N GLY A 72 15.97 11.84 27.97
CA GLY A 72 14.52 11.76 28.13
C GLY A 72 13.71 12.63 27.16
N GLU A 73 14.36 13.35 26.25
CA GLU A 73 13.69 14.14 25.21
C GLU A 73 13.21 13.29 24.01
N ASN A 74 12.43 13.93 23.14
CA ASN A 74 11.87 13.29 21.96
C ASN A 74 12.96 12.97 20.92
N VAL A 75 13.00 11.70 20.51
CA VAL A 75 13.92 11.24 19.46
C VAL A 75 13.46 11.72 18.08
N PRO A 76 14.35 12.27 17.24
CA PRO A 76 14.02 12.63 15.87
C PRO A 76 13.54 11.41 15.06
N LYS A 77 12.37 11.53 14.41
CA LYS A 77 11.78 10.45 13.61
C LYS A 77 12.68 9.96 12.46
N SER A 78 13.53 10.83 11.93
CA SER A 78 14.51 10.50 10.89
C SER A 78 15.55 9.49 11.40
N VAL A 79 16.05 9.69 12.63
CA VAL A 79 17.03 8.80 13.27
C VAL A 79 16.41 7.42 13.50
N LEU A 80 15.20 7.36 14.06
CA LEU A 80 14.47 6.11 14.24
C LEU A 80 14.27 5.36 12.92
N SER A 81 13.85 6.08 11.88
CA SER A 81 13.61 5.47 10.56
C SER A 81 14.91 4.95 9.94
N GLN A 82 16.03 5.64 10.16
CA GLN A 82 17.33 5.23 9.68
C GLN A 82 17.84 3.98 10.40
N GLN A 83 17.77 3.95 11.75
CA GLN A 83 18.24 2.79 12.53
C GLN A 83 17.33 1.56 12.40
N LEU A 84 16.02 1.73 12.16
CA LEU A 84 15.13 0.60 11.81
C LEU A 84 15.41 0.05 10.40
N LYS A 85 15.92 0.89 9.49
CA LYS A 85 16.33 0.46 8.16
C LYS A 85 17.69 -0.22 8.18
N ASP A 86 18.59 0.27 9.03
CA ASP A 86 19.93 -0.26 9.23
C ASP A 86 20.21 -0.42 10.74
N PRO A 87 19.84 -1.59 11.32
CA PRO A 87 20.06 -1.87 12.74
C PRO A 87 21.54 -1.87 13.16
N SER A 88 22.49 -1.94 12.21
CA SER A 88 23.91 -1.86 12.53
C SER A 88 24.33 -0.49 13.07
N LEU A 89 23.47 0.52 12.93
CA LEU A 89 23.65 1.87 13.47
C LEU A 89 23.23 2.00 14.94
N ILE A 90 22.67 0.95 15.54
CA ILE A 90 22.29 0.91 16.96
C ILE A 90 23.52 0.51 17.78
N GLU A 91 23.90 1.35 18.76
CA GLU A 91 25.10 1.12 19.58
C GLU A 91 24.98 -0.11 20.50
N ASP A 92 23.79 -0.34 21.05
CA ASP A 92 23.49 -1.54 21.84
C ASP A 92 23.37 -2.76 20.90
N ALA A 93 24.39 -3.60 20.91
CA ALA A 93 24.45 -4.80 20.06
C ALA A 93 23.32 -5.81 20.33
N VAL A 94 22.80 -5.87 21.57
CA VAL A 94 21.69 -6.76 21.90
C VAL A 94 20.40 -6.22 21.28
N LEU A 95 20.15 -4.92 21.46
CA LEU A 95 19.00 -4.26 20.85
C LEU A 95 19.09 -4.28 19.31
N ALA A 96 20.27 -4.08 18.74
CA ALA A 96 20.51 -4.17 17.30
C ALA A 96 20.10 -5.54 16.74
N ASN A 97 20.47 -6.62 17.44
CA ASN A 97 20.10 -7.99 17.05
C ASN A 97 18.59 -8.24 17.19
N GLU A 98 17.98 -7.78 18.29
CA GLU A 98 16.53 -7.91 18.51
C GLU A 98 15.71 -7.15 17.46
N VAL A 99 16.12 -5.92 17.13
CA VAL A 99 15.51 -5.11 16.07
C VAL A 99 15.68 -5.79 14.71
N SER A 100 16.87 -6.34 14.42
CA SER A 100 17.13 -7.08 13.18
C SER A 100 16.24 -8.32 13.04
N LEU A 101 16.05 -9.06 14.13
CA LEU A 101 15.17 -10.22 14.14
C LEU A 101 13.71 -9.80 13.93
N CYS A 102 13.23 -8.77 14.62
CA CYS A 102 11.90 -8.23 14.40
C CYS A 102 11.68 -7.79 12.96
N LEU A 103 12.69 -7.18 12.33
CA LEU A 103 12.61 -6.79 10.93
C LEU A 103 12.50 -7.99 9.97
N LEU A 104 13.21 -9.09 10.26
CA LEU A 104 13.16 -10.32 9.46
C LEU A 104 11.83 -11.07 9.63
N MET A 105 11.24 -11.02 10.83
CA MET A 105 9.99 -11.71 11.17
C MET A 105 8.73 -10.88 10.90
N ASP A 106 8.89 -9.62 10.49
CA ASP A 106 7.75 -8.76 10.22
C ASP A 106 7.19 -8.97 8.82
N ASP A 107 5.94 -9.41 8.75
CA ASP A 107 5.26 -9.72 7.49
C ASP A 107 4.49 -8.54 6.87
N ASN A 108 4.44 -7.36 7.52
CA ASN A 108 3.45 -6.34 7.13
C ASN A 108 3.91 -4.88 7.08
N TYR A 109 4.78 -4.44 8.01
CA TYR A 109 5.20 -3.07 8.23
C TYR A 109 6.73 -2.85 8.12
N GLY A 110 7.52 -3.92 7.98
CA GLY A 110 8.96 -3.85 7.77
C GLY A 110 9.34 -3.33 6.39
N HIS A 111 10.52 -2.72 6.26
CA HIS A 111 10.96 -2.13 4.98
C HIS A 111 11.20 -3.19 3.89
N TYR A 112 11.51 -4.43 4.25
CA TYR A 112 11.56 -5.55 3.30
C TYR A 112 10.19 -5.83 2.70
N VAL A 113 9.14 -5.80 3.53
CA VAL A 113 7.76 -5.99 3.09
C VAL A 113 7.35 -4.88 2.13
N ASP A 114 7.69 -3.62 2.44
CA ASP A 114 7.42 -2.51 1.54
C ASP A 114 8.16 -2.68 0.20
N THR A 115 9.42 -3.12 0.24
CA THR A 115 10.21 -3.39 -0.98
C THR A 115 9.58 -4.52 -1.81
N ILE A 116 9.13 -5.60 -1.16
CA ILE A 116 8.42 -6.71 -1.81
C ILE A 116 7.13 -6.19 -2.44
N LYS A 117 6.31 -5.42 -1.71
CA LYS A 117 5.07 -4.83 -2.23
C LYS A 117 5.32 -3.94 -3.44
N HIS A 118 6.37 -3.13 -3.42
CA HIS A 118 6.77 -2.30 -4.56
C HIS A 118 7.20 -3.14 -5.77
N SER A 119 8.01 -4.18 -5.56
CA SER A 119 8.44 -5.10 -6.63
C SER A 119 7.24 -5.79 -7.27
N VAL A 120 6.34 -6.34 -6.44
CA VAL A 120 5.11 -6.99 -6.89
C VAL A 120 4.20 -5.99 -7.61
N GLY A 121 4.09 -4.75 -7.12
CA GLY A 121 3.39 -3.66 -7.81
C GLY A 121 3.88 -3.48 -9.25
N HIS A 122 5.19 -3.32 -9.41
CA HIS A 122 5.82 -3.16 -10.72
C HIS A 122 5.60 -4.37 -11.64
N GLU A 123 5.69 -5.60 -11.13
CA GLU A 123 5.42 -6.80 -11.93
C GLU A 123 4.00 -6.81 -12.52
N TYR A 124 3.01 -6.40 -11.73
CA TYR A 124 1.62 -6.35 -12.19
C TYR A 124 1.31 -5.15 -13.08
N GLU A 125 2.03 -4.04 -12.95
CA GLU A 125 2.01 -2.96 -13.95
C GLU A 125 2.57 -3.41 -15.30
N LEU A 126 3.65 -4.21 -15.30
CA LEU A 126 4.18 -4.82 -16.52
C LEU A 126 3.20 -5.81 -17.13
N LEU A 127 2.59 -6.68 -16.30
CA LEU A 127 1.54 -7.59 -16.75
C LEU A 127 0.35 -6.84 -17.37
N LEU A 128 -0.06 -5.71 -16.78
CA LEU A 128 -1.10 -4.86 -17.38
C LEU A 128 -0.70 -4.39 -18.78
N LYS A 129 0.52 -3.87 -18.93
CA LYS A 129 1.04 -3.39 -20.23
C LYS A 129 1.06 -4.52 -21.26
N GLU A 130 1.57 -5.70 -20.89
CA GLU A 130 1.55 -6.90 -21.75
C GLU A 130 0.12 -7.24 -22.20
N LYS A 131 -0.86 -7.25 -21.29
CA LYS A 131 -2.26 -7.55 -21.62
C LYS A 131 -2.90 -6.51 -22.54
N VAL A 132 -2.59 -5.23 -22.34
CA VAL A 132 -3.04 -4.12 -23.18
C VAL A 132 -2.47 -4.26 -24.60
N GLU A 133 -1.19 -4.61 -24.72
CA GLU A 133 -0.50 -4.85 -25.98
C GLU A 133 -1.00 -6.11 -26.71
N GLU A 134 -1.21 -7.22 -26.00
CA GLU A 134 -1.81 -8.45 -26.53
C GLU A 134 -3.19 -8.20 -27.15
N LYS A 135 -3.97 -7.27 -26.58
CA LYS A 135 -5.29 -6.87 -27.09
C LYS A 135 -5.24 -5.77 -28.16
N GLY A 136 -4.04 -5.32 -28.54
CA GLY A 136 -3.83 -4.30 -29.57
C GLY A 136 -4.38 -2.92 -29.20
N LEU A 137 -4.45 -2.61 -27.90
CA LEU A 137 -4.97 -1.34 -27.41
C LEU A 137 -3.90 -0.25 -27.48
N ALA A 138 -4.22 0.89 -28.11
CA ALA A 138 -3.36 2.05 -28.09
C ALA A 138 -3.45 2.77 -26.73
N TYR A 139 -2.31 3.02 -26.09
CA TYR A 139 -2.25 3.61 -24.75
C TYR A 139 -1.03 4.52 -24.55
N LEU A 140 -1.14 5.39 -23.54
CA LEU A 140 -0.05 6.17 -22.97
C LEU A 140 0.25 5.63 -21.57
N GLY A 141 1.49 5.25 -21.34
CA GLY A 141 1.97 4.87 -20.01
C GLY A 141 2.24 6.07 -19.10
N GLU A 142 2.44 5.78 -17.83
CA GLU A 142 2.70 6.77 -16.78
C GLU A 142 3.82 7.77 -17.13
N ASP A 143 4.99 7.28 -17.56
CA ASP A 143 6.15 8.12 -17.91
C ASP A 143 5.84 9.14 -18.99
N GLN A 144 5.06 8.74 -20.00
CA GLN A 144 4.66 9.62 -21.09
C GLN A 144 3.70 10.71 -20.60
N LEU A 145 2.80 10.37 -19.67
CA LEU A 145 1.91 11.35 -19.05
C LEU A 145 2.70 12.32 -18.16
N ARG A 146 3.69 11.84 -17.40
CA ARG A 146 4.56 12.69 -16.59
C ARG A 146 5.36 13.68 -17.45
N ILE A 147 5.91 13.23 -18.58
CA ILE A 147 6.59 14.11 -19.55
C ILE A 147 5.65 15.19 -20.09
N ARG A 148 4.36 14.88 -20.25
CA ARG A 148 3.32 15.83 -20.67
C ARG A 148 2.86 16.78 -19.56
N GLY A 149 3.45 16.69 -18.36
CA GLY A 149 3.20 17.61 -17.26
C GLY A 149 2.04 17.21 -16.34
N TYR A 150 1.55 15.97 -16.41
CA TYR A 150 0.56 15.48 -15.46
C TYR A 150 1.22 15.10 -14.12
N ASP A 151 0.69 15.63 -13.02
CA ASP A 151 1.09 15.37 -11.64
C ASP A 151 0.49 14.07 -11.05
N LYS A 152 -0.69 13.68 -11.54
CA LYS A 152 -1.44 12.47 -11.21
C LYS A 152 -1.73 11.71 -12.49
N THR A 153 -1.23 10.49 -12.57
CA THR A 153 -1.18 9.67 -13.78
C THR A 153 -1.64 8.26 -13.47
N PRO A 154 -2.64 7.70 -14.20
CA PRO A 154 -2.92 6.27 -14.13
C PRO A 154 -1.78 5.48 -14.79
N ASP A 155 -1.68 4.19 -14.47
CA ASP A 155 -0.66 3.30 -15.06
C ASP A 155 -0.80 3.21 -16.58
N THR A 156 -2.04 3.18 -17.06
CA THR A 156 -2.38 3.11 -18.48
C THR A 156 -3.53 4.07 -18.79
N LYS A 157 -3.29 5.06 -19.65
CA LYS A 157 -4.35 5.89 -20.26
C LYS A 157 -4.59 5.41 -21.68
N LEU A 158 -5.80 4.95 -21.98
CA LEU A 158 -6.17 4.47 -23.33
C LEU A 158 -6.31 5.66 -24.28
N GLU A 159 -5.74 5.54 -25.48
CA GLU A 159 -5.93 6.54 -26.53
C GLU A 159 -7.33 6.48 -27.11
N VAL A 160 -7.86 5.27 -27.29
CA VAL A 160 -9.24 5.01 -27.71
C VAL A 160 -9.99 4.33 -26.56
N PRO A 161 -11.12 4.91 -26.09
CA PRO A 161 -11.91 4.29 -25.04
C PRO A 161 -12.44 2.93 -25.46
N ILE A 162 -12.52 2.02 -24.49
CA ILE A 162 -13.14 0.70 -24.64
C ILE A 162 -14.39 0.62 -23.78
N ALA A 163 -15.24 -0.37 -24.04
CA ALA A 163 -16.33 -0.73 -23.14
C ALA A 163 -16.12 -2.12 -22.54
N VAL A 164 -16.27 -2.20 -21.22
CA VAL A 164 -16.15 -3.41 -20.40
C VAL A 164 -17.42 -3.52 -19.57
N ASP A 165 -18.14 -4.64 -19.68
CA ASP A 165 -19.45 -4.84 -19.03
C ASP A 165 -20.42 -3.66 -19.21
N GLY A 166 -20.45 -3.07 -20.41
CA GLY A 166 -21.30 -1.91 -20.72
C GLY A 166 -20.81 -0.57 -20.17
N HIS A 167 -19.67 -0.52 -19.48
CA HIS A 167 -19.07 0.70 -18.92
C HIS A 167 -17.93 1.17 -19.80
N VAL A 168 -17.87 2.48 -20.08
CA VAL A 168 -16.75 3.09 -20.80
C VAL A 168 -15.52 3.12 -19.90
N VAL A 169 -14.36 2.79 -20.45
CA VAL A 169 -13.06 2.79 -19.77
C VAL A 169 -12.08 3.62 -20.60
N ASN A 170 -11.54 4.68 -20.00
CA ASN A 170 -10.55 5.58 -20.61
C ASN A 170 -9.14 5.39 -20.04
N TRP A 171 -9.04 4.80 -18.85
CA TRP A 171 -7.79 4.53 -18.16
C TRP A 171 -7.93 3.26 -17.32
N ILE A 172 -6.80 2.60 -17.08
CA ILE A 172 -6.70 1.40 -16.26
C ILE A 172 -5.61 1.63 -15.21
N GLU A 173 -5.93 1.32 -13.96
CA GLU A 173 -5.02 1.33 -12.83
C GLU A 173 -4.82 -0.10 -12.31
N SER A 174 -3.56 -0.48 -12.13
CA SER A 174 -3.09 -1.75 -11.59
C SER A 174 -2.83 -1.64 -10.09
N LYS A 175 -3.49 -2.46 -9.29
CA LYS A 175 -3.24 -2.58 -7.85
C LYS A 175 -2.90 -4.02 -7.52
N ALA A 176 -1.62 -4.30 -7.30
CA ALA A 176 -1.11 -5.60 -6.86
C ALA A 176 -1.33 -5.81 -5.35
N SER A 177 -2.57 -5.61 -4.91
CA SER A 177 -2.95 -5.67 -3.51
C SER A 177 -4.42 -6.07 -3.39
N PHE A 178 -4.81 -6.50 -2.18
CA PHE A 178 -6.21 -6.76 -1.88
C PHE A 178 -6.95 -5.44 -1.65
N GLY A 179 -8.06 -5.22 -2.35
CA GLY A 179 -8.89 -4.03 -2.18
C GLY A 179 -9.69 -4.06 -0.87
N ASP A 180 -9.20 -3.35 0.15
CA ASP A 180 -9.91 -3.09 1.40
C ASP A 180 -10.50 -1.66 1.47
N GLU A 181 -11.47 -1.46 2.37
CA GLU A 181 -12.19 -0.20 2.53
C GLU A 181 -11.31 1.01 2.80
N ASP A 182 -10.27 0.88 3.63
CA ASP A 182 -9.44 2.00 4.03
C ASP A 182 -8.51 2.41 2.89
N SER A 183 -7.82 1.42 2.31
CA SER A 183 -6.91 1.62 1.18
C SER A 183 -7.66 2.19 -0.02
N HIS A 184 -8.83 1.62 -0.35
CA HIS A 184 -9.65 2.08 -1.48
C HIS A 184 -10.15 3.52 -1.30
N LYS A 185 -10.62 3.89 -0.10
CA LYS A 185 -11.00 5.29 0.20
C LYS A 185 -9.85 6.27 0.03
N GLY A 186 -8.65 5.88 0.46
CA GLY A 186 -7.42 6.64 0.22
C GLY A 186 -7.17 6.83 -1.28
N TYR A 187 -7.16 5.75 -2.06
CA TYR A 187 -6.92 5.82 -3.51
C TYR A 187 -7.98 6.63 -4.25
N LEU A 188 -9.26 6.51 -3.88
CA LEU A 188 -10.33 7.34 -4.45
C LEU A 188 -10.00 8.83 -4.31
N LYS A 189 -9.66 9.25 -3.09
CA LYS A 189 -9.36 10.64 -2.76
C LYS A 189 -8.09 11.14 -3.43
N ASP A 190 -7.02 10.36 -3.37
CA ASP A 190 -5.67 10.81 -3.71
C ASP A 190 -5.28 10.56 -5.18
N GLN A 191 -6.04 9.71 -5.88
CA GLN A 191 -5.75 9.25 -7.24
C GLN A 191 -7.01 9.20 -8.13
N PHE A 192 -7.96 8.29 -7.88
CA PHE A 192 -8.96 7.90 -8.87
C PHE A 192 -9.89 9.03 -9.28
N TRP A 193 -10.33 9.88 -8.34
CA TRP A 193 -11.16 11.04 -8.70
C TRP A 193 -10.40 12.07 -9.54
N SER A 194 -9.09 12.17 -9.38
CA SER A 194 -8.26 13.05 -10.24
C SER A 194 -8.15 12.50 -11.65
N TYR A 195 -8.02 11.18 -11.81
CA TYR A 195 -8.05 10.54 -13.12
C TYR A 195 -9.42 10.71 -13.78
N TRP A 196 -10.49 10.47 -13.02
CA TRP A 196 -11.86 10.61 -13.49
C TRP A 196 -12.17 12.02 -13.97
N ASN A 197 -11.81 13.04 -13.18
CA ASN A 197 -12.05 14.45 -13.54
C ASN A 197 -11.30 14.86 -14.82
N ARG A 198 -10.18 14.20 -15.15
CA ARG A 198 -9.32 14.54 -16.30
C ARG A 198 -9.60 13.72 -17.55
N PHE A 199 -9.82 12.43 -17.36
CA PHE A 199 -9.86 11.45 -18.44
C PHE A 199 -11.22 10.74 -18.54
N GLY A 200 -12.16 11.02 -17.62
CA GLY A 200 -13.46 10.37 -17.56
C GLY A 200 -13.42 9.00 -16.87
N PRO A 201 -14.46 8.17 -17.07
CA PRO A 201 -14.57 6.85 -16.46
C PRO A 201 -13.36 5.95 -16.69
N GLY A 202 -13.05 5.08 -15.72
CA GLY A 202 -11.92 4.17 -15.79
C GLY A 202 -12.10 2.90 -14.97
N LEU A 203 -11.09 2.04 -15.06
CA LEU A 203 -11.04 0.71 -14.48
C LEU A 203 -9.89 0.62 -13.47
N VAL A 204 -10.16 0.03 -12.31
CA VAL A 204 -9.14 -0.35 -11.34
C VAL A 204 -9.12 -1.87 -11.22
N ILE A 205 -7.96 -2.48 -11.41
CA ILE A 205 -7.74 -3.91 -11.28
C ILE A 205 -7.06 -4.19 -9.94
N TYR A 206 -7.77 -4.81 -9.01
CA TYR A 206 -7.23 -5.35 -7.76
C TYR A 206 -6.85 -6.81 -7.97
N TRP A 207 -5.60 -7.07 -8.37
CA TRP A 207 -5.14 -8.40 -8.80
C TRP A 207 -5.25 -9.51 -7.76
N PHE A 208 -5.34 -9.16 -6.47
CA PHE A 208 -5.53 -10.11 -5.38
C PHE A 208 -6.97 -10.16 -4.86
N GLY A 209 -7.91 -9.58 -5.61
CA GLY A 209 -9.32 -9.48 -5.24
C GLY A 209 -9.63 -8.27 -4.37
N PHE A 210 -10.91 -8.02 -4.15
CA PHE A 210 -11.42 -6.94 -3.33
C PHE A 210 -12.71 -7.36 -2.63
N ILE A 211 -13.17 -6.58 -1.66
CA ILE A 211 -14.45 -6.85 -0.98
C ILE A 211 -15.60 -6.27 -1.79
N ASP A 212 -16.70 -7.02 -1.93
CA ASP A 212 -17.85 -6.62 -2.76
C ASP A 212 -18.42 -5.25 -2.37
N GLU A 213 -18.31 -4.86 -1.10
CA GLU A 213 -18.81 -3.57 -0.62
C GLU A 213 -18.04 -2.35 -1.17
N LEU A 214 -16.94 -2.56 -1.91
CA LEU A 214 -16.20 -1.48 -2.58
C LEU A 214 -16.82 -1.05 -3.90
N ASP A 215 -17.58 -1.90 -4.59
CA ASP A 215 -18.14 -1.62 -5.93
C ASP A 215 -19.37 -0.68 -5.86
N THR A 216 -19.22 0.43 -5.14
CA THR A 216 -20.27 1.43 -4.88
C THR A 216 -20.18 2.64 -5.80
N ASN A 217 -19.07 2.76 -6.56
CA ASN A 217 -18.80 3.90 -7.44
C ASN A 217 -18.83 3.53 -8.93
N ARG A 218 -19.36 2.35 -9.26
CA ARG A 218 -19.52 1.86 -10.62
C ARG A 218 -20.33 2.82 -11.50
N ASP A 219 -21.49 3.24 -11.00
CA ASP A 219 -22.36 4.22 -11.68
C ASP A 219 -21.73 5.61 -11.81
N LYS A 220 -20.74 5.91 -10.97
CA LYS A 220 -19.97 7.15 -11.03
C LYS A 220 -18.79 7.05 -12.00
N GLY A 221 -18.57 5.90 -12.62
CA GLY A 221 -17.52 5.68 -13.62
C GLY A 221 -16.19 5.16 -13.08
N ILE A 222 -16.17 4.58 -11.86
CA ILE A 222 -15.02 3.81 -11.37
C ILE A 222 -15.42 2.34 -11.33
N LEU A 223 -14.97 1.58 -12.32
CA LEU A 223 -15.19 0.13 -12.41
C LEU A 223 -14.09 -0.60 -11.63
N LEU A 224 -14.45 -1.63 -10.86
CA LEU A 224 -13.49 -2.50 -10.17
C LEU A 224 -13.53 -3.90 -10.77
N MET A 225 -12.35 -4.49 -11.01
CA MET A 225 -12.20 -5.90 -11.40
C MET A 225 -11.02 -6.51 -10.64
N ASP A 226 -10.95 -7.83 -10.59
CA ASP A 226 -9.83 -8.59 -10.01
C ASP A 226 -8.94 -9.26 -11.07
N HIS A 227 -9.27 -9.07 -12.34
CA HIS A 227 -8.54 -9.56 -13.50
C HIS A 227 -8.64 -8.58 -14.67
N PHE A 228 -7.77 -8.75 -15.66
CA PHE A 228 -7.86 -7.99 -16.90
C PHE A 228 -9.10 -8.42 -17.71
N PRO A 229 -9.90 -7.48 -18.26
CA PRO A 229 -11.15 -7.82 -18.93
C PRO A 229 -10.94 -8.66 -20.20
N GLU A 230 -11.64 -9.78 -20.29
CA GLU A 230 -11.59 -10.65 -21.47
C GLU A 230 -12.51 -10.17 -22.60
N ASN A 231 -13.71 -9.73 -22.22
CA ASN A 231 -14.76 -9.28 -23.13
C ASN A 231 -14.73 -7.76 -23.31
N ILE A 232 -13.92 -7.31 -24.25
CA ILE A 232 -13.76 -5.89 -24.56
C ILE A 232 -14.57 -5.54 -25.81
N VAL A 233 -15.42 -4.53 -25.70
CA VAL A 233 -16.11 -3.93 -26.84
C VAL A 233 -15.34 -2.71 -27.30
N TYR A 234 -14.90 -2.73 -28.56
CA TYR A 234 -14.12 -1.67 -29.18
C TYR A 234 -15.03 -0.62 -29.83
N MET A 235 -14.59 0.63 -29.82
CA MET A 235 -15.29 1.69 -30.54
C MET A 235 -15.33 1.39 -32.04
N ASN A 236 -16.54 1.33 -32.62
CA ASN A 236 -16.72 1.15 -34.05
C ASN A 236 -17.06 2.49 -34.73
N PRO A 237 -16.10 3.14 -35.41
CA PRO A 237 -16.30 4.46 -36.01
C PRO A 237 -17.37 4.46 -37.12
N LYS A 238 -17.68 3.30 -37.73
CA LYS A 238 -18.70 3.19 -38.79
C LYS A 238 -20.14 3.34 -38.28
N ILE A 239 -20.36 3.19 -36.96
CA ILE A 239 -21.69 3.31 -36.35
C ILE A 239 -21.99 4.78 -35.99
N VAL A 240 -20.96 5.58 -35.72
CA VAL A 240 -21.10 6.98 -35.26
C VAL A 240 -21.52 7.94 -36.38
N SER A 241 -21.31 7.59 -37.65
CA SER A 241 -21.52 8.48 -38.80
C SER A 241 -22.97 8.65 -39.29
N ARG A 242 -24.00 8.27 -38.51
CA ARG A 242 -25.42 8.37 -38.94
C ARG A 242 -26.28 9.41 -38.22
N ALA A 243 -25.71 10.25 -37.35
CA ALA A 243 -26.48 11.24 -36.60
C ALA A 243 -26.51 12.66 -37.20
N GLN A 244 -26.04 12.88 -38.44
CA GLN A 244 -26.14 14.19 -39.10
C GLN A 244 -26.60 14.04 -40.55
N SER A 245 -27.92 13.92 -40.72
CA SER A 245 -28.65 14.29 -41.95
C SER A 245 -30.13 14.45 -41.59
N VAL A 246 -30.45 15.49 -40.82
CA VAL A 246 -31.82 16.02 -40.77
C VAL A 246 -31.71 17.45 -41.24
N THR A 247 -31.88 17.63 -42.55
CA THR A 247 -32.28 18.89 -43.20
C THR A 247 -33.69 19.28 -42.77
#